data_AF-A0A935HK47-F1
#
_entry.id   AF-A0A935HK47-F1
#
_cell.length_a   1.000
_cell.length_b   1.000
_cell.length_c   1.000
_cell.angle_alpha   90.00
_cell.angle_beta   90.00
_cell.angle_gamma   90.00
#
_symmetry.space_group_name_H-M   'P 1'
#
loop_
_entity.id
_entity.type
_entity.pdbx_description
1 polymer ?
#
loop_
_entity_poly.entity_id
_entity_poly.type
_entity_poly.pdbx_seq_one_letter_code
_entity_poly.pdbx_strand_id
1 'polypeptide(L)'
;MNKKRGVKGGKKITGQQAAEVRRLIKDKMPDRLKLAFSLWTRAAVQQLIEQKYGVVLSVKQVGRYLKSWGYTPQKPIRKAFEQKPEQVKQWLEKEYPAIKKRATKEKGTIYFGDETGMRSDHQAGRSYAPKGKTPW
;
A
#
# COMPACT_ATOMS: atom_id res chain seq x y z
N MET A 1 5.85 -47.83 16.26
CA MET A 1 6.61 -46.93 15.35
C MET A 1 5.73 -45.74 14.95
N ASN A 2 5.96 -44.55 15.53
CA ASN A 2 5.09 -43.39 15.33
C ASN A 2 5.44 -42.68 14.00
N LYS A 3 4.58 -42.85 12.98
CA LYS A 3 4.78 -42.27 11.64
C LYS A 3 4.49 -40.77 11.73
N LYS A 4 5.54 -39.92 11.80
CA LYS A 4 5.40 -38.45 11.75
C LYS A 4 4.61 -38.05 10.50
N ARG A 5 3.35 -37.65 10.67
CA ARG A 5 2.53 -37.02 9.62
C ARG A 5 3.03 -35.58 9.40
N GLY A 6 4.09 -35.44 8.62
CA GLY A 6 4.56 -34.16 8.11
C GLY A 6 4.38 -34.11 6.60
N VAL A 7 3.71 -33.07 6.08
CA VAL A 7 3.61 -32.81 4.64
C VAL A 7 5.04 -32.68 4.09
N LYS A 8 5.40 -33.52 3.10
CA LYS A 8 6.69 -33.49 2.41
C LYS A 8 6.98 -32.06 1.93
N GLY A 9 8.22 -31.60 2.15
CA GLY A 9 8.63 -30.19 2.04
C GLY A 9 8.13 -29.52 0.77
N GLY A 10 7.12 -28.66 0.91
CA GLY A 10 6.65 -27.82 -0.19
C GLY A 10 7.77 -26.90 -0.69
N LYS A 11 7.68 -26.45 -1.94
CA LYS A 11 8.62 -25.47 -2.52
C LYS A 11 8.82 -24.30 -1.55
N LYS A 12 10.09 -24.01 -1.21
CA LYS A 12 10.48 -22.93 -0.30
C LYS A 12 11.35 -21.95 -1.06
N ILE A 13 11.18 -20.67 -0.75
CA ILE A 13 12.15 -19.65 -1.12
C ILE A 13 13.36 -19.72 -0.18
N THR A 14 14.55 -19.44 -0.71
CA THR A 14 15.78 -19.37 0.09
C THR A 14 15.79 -18.14 0.99
N GLY A 15 16.69 -18.12 1.98
CA GLY A 15 16.84 -16.95 2.88
C GLY A 15 17.19 -15.67 2.12
N GLN A 16 18.01 -15.77 1.06
CA GLN A 16 18.37 -14.65 0.20
C GLN A 16 17.16 -14.14 -0.61
N GLN A 17 16.38 -15.04 -1.22
CA GLN A 17 15.15 -14.68 -1.94
C GLN A 17 14.14 -14.01 -0.99
N ALA A 18 13.98 -14.53 0.22
CA ALA A 18 13.13 -13.93 1.25
C ALA A 18 13.59 -12.54 1.67
N ALA A 19 14.90 -12.31 1.82
CA ALA A 19 15.44 -10.99 2.14
C ALA A 19 15.14 -9.97 1.03
N GLU A 20 15.29 -10.38 -0.23
CA GLU A 20 15.06 -9.52 -1.37
C GLU A 20 13.57 -9.19 -1.58
N VAL A 21 12.68 -10.17 -1.41
CA VAL A 21 11.22 -9.95 -1.45
C VAL A 21 10.80 -8.96 -0.35
N ARG A 22 11.32 -9.10 0.87
CA ARG A 22 11.05 -8.14 1.96
C ARG A 22 11.51 -6.73 1.59
N ARG A 23 12.69 -6.60 0.98
CA ARG A 23 13.20 -5.31 0.51
C ARG A 23 12.28 -4.69 -0.55
N LEU A 24 11.83 -5.48 -1.52
CA LEU A 24 10.92 -5.01 -2.57
C LEU A 24 9.56 -4.56 -2.01
N ILE A 25 8.97 -5.32 -1.08
CA ILE A 25 7.72 -4.94 -0.43
C ILE A 25 7.88 -3.64 0.36
N LYS A 26 9.03 -3.47 1.02
CA LYS A 26 9.34 -2.28 1.81
C LYS A 26 9.64 -1.05 0.96
N ASP A 27 10.31 -1.19 -0.17
CA ASP A 27 10.90 -0.06 -0.91
C ASP A 27 10.10 0.33 -2.17
N LYS A 28 9.23 -0.55 -2.67
CA LYS A 28 8.50 -0.34 -3.93
C LYS A 28 7.02 -0.64 -3.79
N MET A 29 6.24 -0.05 -4.69
CA MET A 29 4.84 -0.39 -4.90
C MET A 29 4.70 -1.46 -5.99
N PRO A 30 3.65 -2.32 -5.94
CA PRO A 30 3.51 -3.40 -6.90
C PRO A 30 3.37 -2.91 -8.35
N ASP A 31 2.73 -1.76 -8.57
CA ASP A 31 2.64 -1.07 -9.87
C ASP A 31 4.02 -0.81 -10.52
N ARG A 32 5.00 -0.33 -9.74
CA ARG A 32 6.38 -0.09 -10.17
C ARG A 32 7.13 -1.39 -10.49
N LEU A 33 6.56 -2.53 -10.11
CA LEU A 33 7.06 -3.87 -10.40
C LEU A 33 6.28 -4.53 -11.53
N LYS A 34 5.45 -3.78 -12.27
CA LYS A 34 4.60 -4.27 -13.36
C LYS A 34 3.60 -5.34 -12.88
N LEU A 35 3.21 -5.29 -11.61
CA LEU A 35 2.16 -6.13 -11.06
C LEU A 35 0.81 -5.44 -11.24
N ALA A 36 -0.24 -6.20 -11.53
CA ALA A 36 -1.61 -5.70 -11.68
C ALA A 36 -2.29 -5.44 -10.32
N PHE A 37 -1.55 -4.87 -9.37
CA PHE A 37 -2.01 -4.62 -8.00
C PHE A 37 -1.58 -3.22 -7.55
N SER A 38 -2.50 -2.47 -6.94
CA SER A 38 -2.19 -1.17 -6.34
C SER A 38 -1.63 -1.29 -4.92
N LEU A 39 -1.90 -2.41 -4.22
CA LEU A 39 -1.47 -2.65 -2.83
C LEU A 39 -0.76 -4.00 -2.71
N TRP A 40 0.10 -4.13 -1.70
CA TRP A 40 0.73 -5.40 -1.35
C TRP A 40 -0.29 -6.33 -0.69
N THR A 41 -0.95 -7.16 -1.50
CA THR A 41 -1.78 -8.27 -1.03
C THR A 41 -0.98 -9.57 -0.98
N ARG A 42 -1.53 -10.63 -0.36
CA ARG A 42 -0.91 -11.97 -0.43
C ARG A 42 -0.78 -12.47 -1.87
N ALA A 43 -1.73 -12.11 -2.74
CA ALA A 43 -1.69 -12.45 -4.17
C ALA A 43 -0.62 -11.64 -4.90
N ALA A 44 -0.45 -10.35 -4.60
CA ALA A 44 0.62 -9.54 -5.16
C ALA A 44 2.01 -10.09 -4.79
N VAL A 45 2.20 -10.50 -3.54
CA VAL A 45 3.47 -11.10 -3.09
C VAL A 45 3.68 -12.48 -3.72
N GLN A 46 2.63 -13.28 -3.92
CA GLN A 46 2.73 -14.53 -4.66
C GLN A 46 3.21 -14.28 -6.09
N GLN A 47 2.55 -13.37 -6.82
CA GLN A 47 2.89 -13.05 -8.20
C GLN A 47 4.31 -12.50 -8.32
N LEU A 48 4.76 -11.70 -7.35
CA LEU A 48 6.15 -11.22 -7.31
C LEU A 48 7.15 -12.40 -7.22
N ILE A 49 6.90 -13.36 -6.32
CA ILE A 49 7.79 -14.51 -6.12
C ILE A 49 7.81 -15.41 -7.36
N GLU A 50 6.65 -15.60 -7.98
CA GLU A 50 6.51 -16.37 -9.21
C GLU A 50 7.24 -15.71 -10.38
N GLN A 51 7.03 -14.41 -10.63
CA GLN A 51 7.70 -13.69 -11.72
C GLN A 51 9.22 -13.65 -11.55
N LYS A 52 9.70 -13.53 -10.31
CA LYS A 52 11.13 -13.30 -10.06
C LYS A 52 11.96 -14.57 -9.91
N TYR A 53 11.36 -15.65 -9.38
CA TYR A 53 12.08 -16.87 -9.07
C TYR A 53 11.44 -18.13 -9.67
N GLY A 54 10.30 -18.02 -10.38
CA GLY A 54 9.58 -19.17 -10.93
C GLY A 54 8.96 -20.08 -9.86
N VAL A 55 8.89 -19.62 -8.61
CA VAL A 55 8.40 -20.41 -7.48
C VAL A 55 6.94 -20.10 -7.22
N VAL A 56 6.05 -21.03 -7.58
CA VAL A 56 4.63 -20.92 -7.25
C VAL A 56 4.41 -21.35 -5.79
N LEU A 57 4.03 -20.38 -4.95
CA LEU A 57 3.63 -20.61 -3.56
C LEU A 57 2.12 -20.43 -3.43
N SER A 58 1.48 -21.22 -2.56
CA SER A 58 0.08 -20.95 -2.21
C SER A 58 -0.06 -19.62 -1.44
N VAL A 59 -1.18 -18.92 -1.63
CA VAL A 59 -1.55 -17.72 -0.85
C VAL A 59 -1.42 -17.94 0.66
N LYS A 60 -1.75 -19.16 1.14
CA LYS A 60 -1.60 -19.54 2.57
C LYS A 60 -0.12 -19.58 2.99
N GLN A 61 0.78 -20.14 2.17
CA GLN A 61 2.22 -20.15 2.46
C GLN A 61 2.79 -18.74 2.45
N VAL A 62 2.39 -17.89 1.49
CA VAL A 62 2.79 -16.49 1.44
C VAL A 62 2.35 -15.75 2.71
N GLY A 63 1.12 -15.98 3.18
CA GLY A 63 0.64 -15.44 4.46
C GLY A 63 1.49 -15.88 5.67
N ARG A 64 1.94 -17.14 5.71
CA ARG A 64 2.84 -17.63 6.77
C ARG A 64 4.21 -16.97 6.69
N TYR A 65 4.77 -16.80 5.50
CA TYR A 65 6.03 -16.09 5.29
C TYR A 65 5.95 -14.64 5.76
N LEU A 66 4.95 -13.90 5.30
CA LEU A 66 4.70 -12.51 5.72
C LEU A 66 4.59 -12.41 7.25
N LYS A 67 3.83 -13.31 7.89
CA LYS A 67 3.74 -13.36 9.36
C LYS A 67 5.09 -13.63 10.02
N SER A 68 5.85 -14.61 9.53
CA SER A 68 7.19 -14.92 10.07
C SER A 68 8.18 -13.78 9.89
N TRP A 69 7.98 -12.93 8.89
CA TRP A 69 8.79 -11.74 8.63
C TRP A 69 8.34 -10.50 9.39
N GLY A 70 7.27 -10.60 10.21
CA GLY A 70 6.72 -9.47 10.95
C GLY A 70 5.89 -8.50 10.10
N TYR A 71 5.40 -8.92 8.93
CA TYR A 71 4.51 -8.12 8.09
C TYR A 71 3.05 -8.37 8.49
N THR A 72 2.30 -7.28 8.63
CA THR A 72 0.87 -7.33 8.95
C THR A 72 0.09 -6.45 7.98
N PRO A 73 -1.19 -6.74 7.70
CA PRO A 73 -2.04 -5.87 6.91
C PRO A 73 -2.25 -4.53 7.62
N GLN A 74 -1.62 -3.48 7.11
CA GLN A 74 -1.74 -2.10 7.60
C GLN A 74 -2.66 -1.30 6.68
N LYS A 75 -3.38 -0.35 7.26
CA LYS A 75 -4.17 0.62 6.50
C LYS A 75 -3.19 1.63 5.88
N PRO A 76 -3.16 1.83 4.55
CA PRO A 76 -2.31 2.84 3.92
C PRO A 76 -2.64 4.23 4.47
N ILE A 77 -1.66 5.13 4.50
CA ILE A 77 -1.93 6.53 4.80
C ILE A 77 -2.85 7.07 3.70
N ARG A 78 -3.86 7.85 4.08
CA ARG A 78 -4.72 8.50 3.11
C ARG A 78 -3.95 9.67 2.49
N LYS A 79 -3.13 9.38 1.49
CA LYS A 79 -2.40 10.38 0.70
C LYS A 79 -2.95 10.37 -0.72
N ALA A 80 -3.46 11.51 -1.18
CA ALA A 80 -3.90 11.64 -2.57
C ALA A 80 -2.67 11.56 -3.48
N PHE A 81 -2.55 10.48 -4.26
CA PHE A 81 -1.42 10.25 -5.17
C PHE A 81 -1.26 11.37 -6.21
N GLU A 82 -2.35 12.04 -6.57
CA GLU A 82 -2.39 13.15 -7.54
C GLU A 82 -2.06 14.51 -6.93
N GLN A 83 -1.75 14.57 -5.63
CA GLN A 83 -1.39 15.83 -4.98
C GLN A 83 -0.07 16.34 -5.59
N LYS A 84 -0.16 17.31 -6.49
CA LYS A 84 1.00 18.07 -6.98
C LYS A 84 1.42 19.03 -5.87
N PRO A 85 2.49 18.74 -5.11
CA PRO A 85 2.85 19.52 -3.93
C PRO A 85 3.14 20.98 -4.29
N GLU A 86 3.65 21.22 -5.50
CA GLU A 86 3.88 22.56 -6.05
C GLU A 86 2.59 23.34 -6.25
N GLN A 87 1.54 22.72 -6.79
CA GLN A 87 0.25 23.38 -7.01
C GLN A 87 -0.46 23.65 -5.69
N VAL A 88 -0.39 22.73 -4.73
CA VAL A 88 -0.91 22.95 -3.37
C VAL A 88 -0.19 24.12 -2.69
N LYS A 89 1.15 24.16 -2.80
CA LYS A 89 1.94 25.26 -2.26
C LYS A 89 1.59 26.59 -2.92
N GLN A 90 1.50 26.61 -4.25
CA GLN A 90 1.11 27.80 -5.01
C GLN A 90 -0.29 28.29 -4.62
N TRP A 91 -1.26 27.40 -4.47
CA TRP A 91 -2.61 27.75 -4.08
C TRP A 91 -2.66 28.33 -2.66
N LEU A 92 -1.96 27.71 -1.70
CA LEU A 92 -1.90 28.17 -0.31
C LEU A 92 -1.16 29.51 -0.15
N GLU A 93 -0.08 29.72 -0.90
CA GLU A 93 0.77 30.91 -0.76
C GLU A 93 0.28 32.09 -1.60
N LYS A 94 -0.39 31.85 -2.74
CA LYS A 94 -0.78 32.91 -3.68
C LYS A 94 -2.28 33.05 -3.84
N GLU A 95 -2.96 31.98 -4.23
CA GLU A 95 -4.36 32.06 -4.67
C GLU A 95 -5.33 32.25 -3.50
N TYR A 96 -5.20 31.46 -2.44
CA TYR A 96 -6.08 31.58 -1.27
C TYR A 96 -5.94 32.93 -0.56
N PRO A 97 -4.74 33.48 -0.31
CA PRO A 97 -4.61 34.83 0.24
C PRO A 97 -5.23 35.91 -0.65
N ALA A 98 -5.16 35.77 -1.99
CA ALA A 98 -5.81 36.70 -2.91
C ALA A 98 -7.34 36.61 -2.83
N ILE A 99 -7.91 35.40 -2.80
CA ILE A 99 -9.34 35.14 -2.63
C ILE A 99 -9.82 35.70 -1.27
N LYS A 100 -9.06 35.47 -0.20
CA LYS A 100 -9.37 35.98 1.14
C LYS A 100 -9.37 37.51 1.19
N LYS A 101 -8.37 38.18 0.60
CA LYS A 101 -8.32 39.64 0.51
C LYS A 101 -9.53 40.19 -0.25
N ARG A 102 -9.90 39.56 -1.36
CA ARG A 102 -11.08 39.93 -2.15
C ARG A 102 -12.37 39.77 -1.34
N ALA A 103 -12.55 38.63 -0.67
CA ALA A 103 -13.70 38.37 0.18
C ALA A 103 -13.83 39.40 1.31
N THR A 104 -12.73 39.77 1.97
CA THR A 104 -12.73 40.83 2.99
C THR A 104 -13.13 42.20 2.41
N LYS A 105 -12.63 42.55 1.22
CA LYS A 105 -12.96 43.82 0.55
C LYS A 105 -14.44 43.89 0.15
N GLU A 106 -14.99 42.78 -0.32
CA GLU A 106 -16.38 42.68 -0.79
C GLU A 106 -17.36 42.33 0.34
N LYS A 107 -16.89 42.21 1.59
CA LYS A 107 -17.65 41.68 2.75
C LYS A 107 -18.33 40.33 2.43
N GLY A 108 -17.69 39.51 1.60
CA GLY A 108 -18.17 38.21 1.16
C GLY A 108 -17.73 37.07 2.08
N THR A 109 -18.54 36.03 2.15
CA THR A 109 -18.25 34.79 2.88
C THR A 109 -17.70 33.74 1.91
N ILE A 110 -16.60 33.08 2.27
CA ILE A 110 -16.03 31.99 1.48
C ILE A 110 -16.66 30.68 1.93
N TYR A 111 -17.31 29.98 1.00
CA TYR A 111 -17.78 28.62 1.19
C TYR A 111 -16.84 27.63 0.50
N PHE A 112 -16.54 26.53 1.20
CA PHE A 112 -15.85 25.39 0.62
C PHE A 112 -16.85 24.26 0.45
N GLY A 113 -17.02 23.79 -0.79
CA GLY A 113 -17.79 22.61 -1.12
C GLY A 113 -16.86 21.49 -1.53
N ASP A 114 -17.14 20.27 -1.06
CA ASP A 114 -16.48 19.05 -1.51
C ASP A 114 -17.53 17.95 -1.65
N GLU A 115 -17.28 17.00 -2.55
CA GLU A 115 -18.18 15.87 -2.80
C GLU A 115 -17.64 14.62 -2.07
N THR A 116 -18.48 14.03 -1.22
CA THR A 116 -18.12 12.77 -0.54
C THR A 116 -18.91 11.61 -1.14
N GLY A 117 -18.20 10.70 -1.80
CA GLY A 117 -18.77 9.43 -2.23
C GLY A 117 -19.10 8.53 -1.03
N MET A 118 -20.38 8.23 -0.82
CA MET A 118 -20.82 7.25 0.17
C MET A 118 -20.95 5.86 -0.44
N ARG A 119 -20.40 4.85 0.22
CA ARG A 119 -20.66 3.42 -0.07
C ARG A 119 -20.83 2.66 1.25
N SER A 120 -21.63 1.60 1.21
CA SER A 120 -21.93 0.77 2.39
C SER A 120 -20.82 -0.22 2.76
N ASP A 121 -19.80 -0.40 1.91
CA ASP A 121 -18.68 -1.32 2.12
C ASP A 121 -17.44 -0.65 2.73
N HIS A 122 -16.56 -1.46 3.33
CA HIS A 122 -15.32 -0.96 3.93
C HIS A 122 -14.32 -0.52 2.86
N GLN A 123 -14.27 0.78 2.58
CA GLN A 123 -13.48 1.37 1.48
C GLN A 123 -11.96 1.31 1.67
N ALA A 124 -11.46 1.08 2.90
CA ALA A 124 -10.02 1.10 3.16
C ALA A 124 -9.38 -0.25 2.82
N GLY A 125 -8.73 -0.33 1.66
CA GLY A 125 -7.82 -1.44 1.35
C GLY A 125 -6.71 -1.57 2.41
N ARG A 126 -6.25 -2.80 2.67
CA ARG A 126 -5.11 -3.07 3.56
C ARG A 126 -3.94 -3.57 2.74
N SER A 127 -2.75 -3.05 3.01
CA SER A 127 -1.50 -3.41 2.36
C SER A 127 -0.55 -4.05 3.36
N TYR A 128 0.15 -5.12 2.99
CA TYR A 128 1.14 -5.75 3.87
C TYR A 128 2.38 -4.86 3.98
N ALA A 129 2.70 -4.48 5.21
CA ALA A 129 3.89 -3.70 5.57
C ALA A 129 4.47 -4.22 6.89
N PRO A 130 5.73 -3.89 7.23
CA PRO A 130 6.29 -4.21 8.54
C PRO A 130 5.38 -3.72 9.67
N LYS A 131 5.22 -4.51 10.74
CA LYS A 131 4.38 -4.14 11.88
C LYS A 131 4.77 -2.74 12.40
N GLY A 132 3.76 -1.87 12.57
CA GLY A 132 3.95 -0.50 13.05
C GLY A 132 4.47 0.50 12.00
N LYS A 133 4.72 0.07 10.76
CA LYS A 133 5.04 0.98 9.65
C LYS A 133 3.84 1.08 8.73
N THR A 134 3.22 2.25 8.71
CA THR A 134 2.11 2.53 7.80
C THR A 134 2.66 2.65 6.38
N PRO A 135 2.23 1.80 5.43
CA PRO A 135 2.62 1.93 4.05
C PRO A 135 2.03 3.23 3.48
N TRP A 136 2.80 3.82 2.56
CA TRP A 136 2.59 5.07 1.82
C TRP A 136 1.13 5.44 1.56
#